data_AF-A0A1I5RBK9-F1
#
_entry.id   AF-A0A1I5RBK9-F1
#
_cell.length_a   1.000
_cell.length_b   1.000
_cell.length_c   1.000
_cell.angle_alpha   90.00
_cell.angle_beta   90.00
_cell.angle_gamma   90.00
#
_symmetry.space_group_name_H-M   'P 1'
#
loop_
_entity.id
_entity.type
_entity.pdbx_description
1 polymer ?
#
loop_
_entity_poly.entity_id
_entity_poly.type
_entity_poly.pdbx_seq_one_letter_code
_entity_poly.pdbx_strand_id
1 'polypeptide(L)'
;MRNLGKLLVLTACSTLLLNASDGASIAQKYGCMGCHAIIGKKNAPAFRGVANRNLRFNGSNAKASIINSIKNGSKGKYPNFTNSVMPPFPNISDDELNTLADWILSQAGRRGQGQGMGRGQGGGRGMSY
;
A
#
# COMPACT_ATOMS: atom_id res chain seq x y z
N MET A 1 4.80 9.65 66.77
CA MET A 1 5.46 9.18 65.53
C MET A 1 4.42 8.38 64.75
N ARG A 2 3.84 8.93 63.67
CA ARG A 2 2.75 8.26 62.92
C ARG A 2 3.11 8.16 61.44
N ASN A 3 3.13 6.90 60.99
CA ASN A 3 2.73 6.35 59.69
C ASN A 3 3.31 6.93 58.40
N LEU A 4 4.01 6.09 57.65
CA LEU A 4 4.08 6.19 56.18
C LEU A 4 4.45 4.85 55.53
N GLY A 5 3.54 3.87 55.62
CA GLY A 5 3.56 2.69 54.75
C GLY A 5 2.86 3.02 53.43
N LYS A 6 3.59 3.51 52.43
CA LYS A 6 3.05 3.75 51.08
C LYS A 6 2.92 2.41 50.37
N LEU A 7 1.69 1.93 50.26
CA LEU A 7 1.29 0.80 49.42
C LEU A 7 1.48 1.20 47.95
N LEU A 8 2.43 0.55 47.26
CA LEU A 8 2.71 0.77 45.85
C LEU A 8 1.89 -0.24 45.03
N VAL A 9 0.76 0.23 44.48
CA VAL A 9 -0.09 -0.55 43.58
C VAL A 9 0.53 -0.49 42.17
N LEU A 10 1.18 -1.58 41.75
CA LEU A 10 1.60 -1.80 40.36
C LEU A 10 0.40 -2.30 39.55
N THR A 11 -0.33 -1.39 38.91
CA THR A 11 -1.33 -1.74 37.91
C THR A 11 -0.63 -2.08 36.59
N ALA A 12 -0.54 -3.37 36.26
CA ALA A 12 -0.04 -3.84 34.97
C ALA A 12 -1.06 -3.54 33.86
N CYS A 13 -0.73 -2.59 32.98
CA CYS A 13 -1.47 -2.30 31.76
C CYS A 13 -1.06 -3.32 30.68
N SER A 14 -1.83 -4.39 30.52
CA SER A 14 -1.64 -5.34 29.43
C SER A 14 -1.96 -4.65 28.11
N THR A 15 -0.94 -4.35 27.31
CA THR A 15 -1.12 -3.81 25.95
C THR A 15 -1.61 -4.93 25.03
N LEU A 16 -2.87 -4.86 24.59
CA LEU A 16 -3.31 -5.67 23.45
C LEU A 16 -2.52 -5.21 22.22
N LEU A 17 -1.65 -6.09 21.72
CA LEU A 17 -1.02 -5.92 20.42
C LEU A 17 -2.07 -6.22 19.33
N LEU A 18 -2.80 -5.21 18.90
CA LEU A 18 -3.52 -5.27 17.63
C LEU A 18 -2.48 -5.34 16.51
N ASN A 19 -2.26 -6.54 15.97
CA ASN A 19 -1.46 -6.72 14.77
C ASN A 19 -2.26 -6.21 13.55
N ALA A 20 -2.18 -4.90 13.29
CA ALA A 20 -2.69 -4.31 12.07
C ALA A 20 -1.88 -4.83 10.88
N SER A 21 -2.54 -5.49 9.93
CA SER A 21 -1.90 -5.93 8.69
C SER A 21 -1.53 -4.71 7.85
N ASP A 22 -0.29 -4.62 7.37
CA ASP A 22 0.07 -3.53 6.45
C ASP A 22 -0.57 -3.73 5.07
N GLY A 23 -0.74 -2.65 4.30
CA GLY A 23 -1.42 -2.70 3.00
C GLY A 23 -0.70 -3.55 1.94
N ALA A 24 0.62 -3.72 2.02
CA ALA A 24 1.35 -4.62 1.11
C ALA A 24 1.05 -6.08 1.44
N SER A 25 0.94 -6.41 2.72
CA SER A 25 0.55 -7.73 3.22
C SER A 25 -0.90 -8.07 2.80
N ILE A 26 -1.83 -7.10 2.89
CA ILE A 26 -3.21 -7.26 2.39
C ILE A 26 -3.21 -7.49 0.87
N ALA A 27 -2.43 -6.71 0.11
CA ALA A 27 -2.33 -6.87 -1.35
C ALA A 27 -1.77 -8.24 -1.75
N GLN A 28 -0.88 -8.83 -0.94
CA GLN A 28 -0.38 -10.19 -1.14
C GLN A 28 -1.43 -11.24 -0.77
N LYS A 29 -2.07 -11.11 0.40
CA LYS A 29 -3.14 -12.00 0.90
C LYS A 29 -4.26 -12.20 -0.12
N TYR A 30 -4.69 -11.12 -0.78
CA TYR A 30 -5.77 -11.15 -1.79
C TYR A 30 -5.27 -11.32 -3.23
N GLY A 31 -3.98 -11.65 -3.42
CA GLY A 31 -3.43 -11.99 -4.74
C GLY A 31 -3.31 -10.81 -5.71
N CYS A 32 -3.42 -9.57 -5.25
CA CYS A 32 -3.39 -8.37 -6.11
C CYS A 32 -2.06 -8.27 -6.89
N MET A 33 -0.96 -8.75 -6.30
CA MET A 33 0.39 -8.75 -6.88
C MET A 33 0.55 -9.67 -8.12
N GLY A 34 -0.42 -10.56 -8.35
CA GLY A 34 -0.45 -11.42 -9.55
C GLY A 34 -0.63 -10.62 -10.83
N CYS A 35 -1.51 -9.60 -10.80
CA CYS A 35 -1.80 -8.76 -11.96
C CYS A 35 -1.18 -7.37 -11.87
N HIS A 36 -1.00 -6.84 -10.65
CA HIS A 36 -0.46 -5.50 -10.41
C HIS A 36 0.99 -5.58 -9.91
N ALA A 37 1.85 -4.70 -10.43
CA ALA A 37 3.16 -4.43 -9.85
C ALA A 37 3.10 -3.15 -9.00
N ILE A 38 4.04 -2.96 -8.07
CA ILE A 38 4.17 -1.67 -7.38
C ILE A 38 4.55 -0.57 -8.38
N ILE A 39 5.54 -0.87 -9.22
CA ILE A 39 6.05 -0.03 -10.32
C ILE A 39 6.17 -0.90 -11.57
N GLY A 40 5.99 -0.30 -12.76
CA GLY A 40 6.10 -0.98 -14.05
C GLY A 40 4.75 -1.41 -14.62
N LYS A 41 4.75 -2.26 -15.64
CA LYS A 41 3.52 -2.81 -16.23
C LYS A 41 3.56 -4.34 -16.11
N LYS A 42 2.39 -4.93 -15.83
CA LYS A 42 2.13 -6.38 -15.96
C LYS A 42 0.84 -6.52 -16.78
N ASN A 43 -0.09 -7.38 -16.35
CA ASN A 43 -1.41 -7.56 -16.95
C ASN A 43 -2.40 -6.44 -16.55
N ALA A 44 -2.03 -5.59 -15.59
CA ALA A 44 -2.81 -4.47 -15.08
C ALA A 44 -1.90 -3.26 -14.77
N PRO A 45 -2.45 -2.04 -14.57
CA PRO A 45 -1.63 -0.86 -14.25
C PRO A 45 -0.92 -1.03 -12.90
N ALA A 46 0.35 -0.61 -12.80
CA ALA A 46 1.03 -0.59 -11.51
C ALA A 46 0.29 0.25 -10.48
N PHE A 47 0.42 -0.12 -9.20
CA PHE A 47 -0.17 0.62 -8.07
C PHE A 47 0.22 2.10 -8.08
N ARG A 48 1.47 2.44 -8.44
CA ARG A 48 1.88 3.85 -8.61
C ARG A 48 1.07 4.57 -9.70
N GLY A 49 0.76 3.89 -10.81
CA GLY A 49 -0.08 4.44 -11.87
C GLY A 49 -1.54 4.60 -11.44
N VAL A 50 -2.07 3.62 -10.71
CA VAL A 50 -3.41 3.68 -10.09
C VAL A 50 -3.50 4.86 -9.13
N ALA A 51 -2.51 5.03 -8.26
CA ALA A 51 -2.43 6.13 -7.30
C ALA A 51 -2.42 7.50 -7.99
N ASN A 52 -1.46 7.70 -8.91
CA ASN A 52 -1.33 8.96 -9.63
C ASN A 52 -2.58 9.31 -10.45
N ARG A 53 -3.20 8.31 -11.11
CA ARG A 53 -4.46 8.53 -11.84
C ARG A 53 -5.57 8.95 -10.89
N ASN A 54 -5.78 8.22 -9.79
CA ASN A 54 -6.85 8.54 -8.86
C ASN A 54 -6.67 9.91 -8.20
N LEU A 55 -5.46 10.26 -7.79
CA LEU A 55 -5.16 11.59 -7.25
C LEU A 55 -5.43 12.68 -8.30
N ARG A 56 -5.01 12.48 -9.55
CA ARG A 56 -5.18 13.46 -10.64
C ARG A 56 -6.63 13.67 -11.06
N PHE A 57 -7.43 12.60 -11.14
CA PHE A 57 -8.79 12.67 -11.70
C PHE A 57 -9.90 12.72 -10.64
N ASN A 58 -9.65 12.23 -9.43
CA ASN A 58 -10.66 12.19 -8.36
C ASN A 58 -10.32 13.10 -7.17
N GLY A 59 -9.08 13.58 -7.05
CA GLY A 59 -8.67 14.48 -5.95
C GLY A 59 -8.92 13.87 -4.58
N SER A 60 -9.69 14.56 -3.74
CA SER A 60 -10.08 14.09 -2.39
C SER A 60 -10.86 12.78 -2.40
N ASN A 61 -11.55 12.44 -3.50
CA ASN A 61 -12.30 11.20 -3.66
C ASN A 61 -11.44 10.01 -4.12
N ALA A 62 -10.11 10.17 -4.22
CA ALA A 62 -9.21 9.14 -4.72
C ALA A 62 -9.31 7.83 -3.93
N LYS A 63 -9.35 7.89 -2.59
CA LYS A 63 -9.46 6.70 -1.73
C LYS A 63 -10.77 5.96 -1.97
N ALA A 64 -11.90 6.68 -1.94
CA ALA A 64 -13.22 6.10 -2.19
C ALA A 64 -13.32 5.46 -3.59
N SER A 65 -12.74 6.11 -4.61
CA SER A 65 -12.72 5.56 -5.97
C SER A 65 -11.92 4.26 -6.08
N ILE A 66 -10.80 4.15 -5.36
CA ILE A 66 -10.01 2.92 -5.27
C ILE A 66 -10.79 1.82 -4.54
N ILE A 67 -11.37 2.11 -3.37
CA ILE A 67 -12.18 1.15 -2.61
C ILE A 67 -13.33 0.62 -3.46
N ASN A 68 -14.06 1.51 -4.15
CA ASN A 68 -15.15 1.12 -5.05
C ASN A 68 -14.67 0.20 -6.19
N SER A 69 -13.48 0.46 -6.74
CA SER A 69 -12.89 -0.39 -7.79
C SER A 69 -12.47 -1.77 -7.26
N ILE A 70 -12.06 -1.87 -6.00
CA ILE A 70 -11.70 -3.14 -5.38
C ILE A 70 -12.96 -3.95 -5.06
N LYS A 71 -13.97 -3.33 -4.43
CA LYS A 71 -15.23 -4.01 -4.08
C LYS A 71 -15.96 -4.54 -5.31
N ASN A 72 -16.11 -3.69 -6.33
CA ASN A 72 -16.97 -3.96 -7.48
C ASN A 72 -16.22 -4.40 -8.74
N GLY A 73 -14.90 -4.50 -8.67
CA GLY A 73 -14.07 -4.71 -9.83
C GLY A 73 -13.99 -3.46 -10.73
N SER A 74 -13.25 -3.57 -11.83
CA SER A 74 -13.17 -2.49 -12.81
C SER A 74 -12.78 -2.97 -14.20
N LYS A 75 -13.25 -2.26 -15.23
CA LYS A 75 -12.91 -2.46 -16.64
C LYS A 75 -12.84 -1.11 -17.35
N GLY A 76 -11.99 -0.98 -18.37
CA GLY A 76 -11.97 0.18 -19.27
C GLY A 76 -11.47 1.50 -18.67
N LYS A 77 -11.07 1.54 -17.38
CA LYS A 77 -10.58 2.77 -16.73
C LYS A 77 -9.22 3.25 -17.23
N TYR A 78 -8.42 2.36 -17.82
CA TYR A 78 -7.05 2.65 -18.25
C TYR A 78 -6.90 2.32 -19.75
N PRO A 79 -6.57 3.30 -20.60
CA PRO A 79 -6.47 3.10 -22.05
C PRO A 79 -5.50 2.01 -22.48
N ASN A 80 -4.42 1.79 -21.72
CA ASN A 80 -3.43 0.75 -22.01
C ASN A 80 -3.84 -0.64 -21.49
N PHE A 81 -5.01 -0.79 -20.88
CA PHE A 81 -5.50 -2.01 -20.25
C PHE A 81 -6.98 -2.24 -20.58
N THR A 82 -7.39 -1.93 -21.81
CA THR A 82 -8.78 -2.06 -22.28
C THR A 82 -9.32 -3.49 -22.23
N ASN A 83 -8.45 -4.48 -22.43
CA ASN A 83 -8.78 -5.90 -22.38
C ASN A 83 -8.65 -6.50 -20.97
N SER A 84 -8.12 -5.75 -19.99
CA SER A 84 -7.95 -6.23 -18.63
C SER A 84 -9.22 -5.95 -17.80
N VAL A 85 -9.68 -6.97 -17.08
CA VAL A 85 -10.79 -6.88 -16.14
C VAL A 85 -10.25 -7.17 -14.75
N MET A 86 -10.42 -6.21 -13.84
CA MET A 86 -10.16 -6.43 -12.42
C MET A 86 -11.39 -7.10 -11.79
N PRO A 87 -11.27 -8.30 -11.20
CA PRO A 87 -12.38 -8.96 -10.55
C PRO A 87 -12.83 -8.21 -9.29
N PRO A 88 -14.09 -8.37 -8.86
CA PRO A 88 -14.58 -7.83 -7.59
C PRO A 88 -14.02 -8.61 -6.39
N PHE A 89 -13.80 -7.92 -5.28
CA PHE A 89 -13.36 -8.49 -4.01
C PHE A 89 -14.34 -8.14 -2.88
N PRO A 90 -15.54 -8.75 -2.86
CA PRO A 90 -16.58 -8.41 -1.88
C PRO A 90 -16.27 -8.85 -0.45
N ASN A 91 -15.32 -9.78 -0.28
CA ASN A 91 -15.01 -10.42 1.01
C ASN A 91 -13.84 -9.76 1.76
N ILE A 92 -13.34 -8.61 1.29
CA ILE A 92 -12.34 -7.83 2.02
C ILE A 92 -13.09 -6.93 3.01
N SER A 93 -12.68 -6.95 4.27
CA SER A 93 -13.27 -6.08 5.30
C SER A 93 -13.08 -4.60 4.97
N ASP A 94 -13.95 -3.74 5.50
CA ASP A 94 -13.84 -2.29 5.27
C ASP A 94 -12.53 -1.71 5.82
N ASP A 95 -12.04 -2.23 6.95
CA ASP A 95 -10.76 -1.81 7.54
C ASP A 95 -9.56 -2.18 6.64
N GLU A 96 -9.55 -3.41 6.11
CA GLU A 96 -8.52 -3.84 5.17
C GLU A 96 -8.60 -3.07 3.85
N LEU A 97 -9.81 -2.75 3.36
CA LEU A 97 -9.98 -1.93 2.16
C LEU A 97 -9.47 -0.52 2.34
N ASN A 98 -9.75 0.10 3.50
CA ASN A 98 -9.23 1.41 3.84
C ASN A 98 -7.70 1.39 3.88
N THR A 99 -7.13 0.41 4.59
CA THR A 99 -5.68 0.23 4.72
C THR A 99 -5.01 -0.02 3.36
N LEU A 100 -5.61 -0.88 2.54
CA LEU A 100 -5.13 -1.20 1.20
C LEU A 100 -5.19 0.02 0.27
N ALA A 101 -6.28 0.78 0.29
CA ALA A 101 -6.44 1.97 -0.54
C ALA A 101 -5.45 3.08 -0.15
N ASP A 102 -5.24 3.31 1.15
CA ASP A 102 -4.22 4.25 1.65
C ASP A 102 -2.82 3.82 1.22
N TRP A 103 -2.52 2.53 1.33
CA TRP A 103 -1.25 1.98 0.87
C TRP A 103 -1.06 2.16 -0.64
N ILE A 104 -2.08 1.93 -1.48
CA ILE A 104 -2.00 2.18 -2.92
C ILE A 104 -1.71 3.67 -3.18
N LEU A 105 -2.44 4.59 -2.54
CA LEU A 105 -2.25 6.03 -2.72
C LEU A 105 -0.83 6.48 -2.34
N SER A 106 -0.24 5.91 -1.29
CA SER A 106 1.13 6.20 -0.89
C SER A 106 2.19 5.85 -1.95
N GLN A 107 1.85 5.01 -2.94
CA GLN A 107 2.78 4.68 -4.03
C GLN A 107 2.98 5.82 -5.04
N ALA A 108 2.13 6.85 -5.06
CA ALA A 108 2.23 8.00 -5.97
C ALA A 108 3.59 8.72 -5.89
N GLY A 109 4.18 8.81 -4.68
CA GLY A 109 5.39 9.57 -4.38
C GLY A 109 6.70 8.76 -4.30
N ARG A 110 6.67 7.43 -4.43
CA ARG A 110 7.90 6.60 -4.36
C ARG A 110 8.69 6.71 -5.66
N ARG A 111 9.51 7.76 -5.74
CA ARG A 111 10.64 7.83 -6.68
C ARG A 111 11.74 6.89 -6.15
N GLY A 112 11.91 5.73 -6.78
CA GLY A 112 13.17 4.99 -6.73
C GLY A 112 13.54 4.27 -5.43
N GLN A 113 12.62 3.56 -4.76
CA GLN A 113 13.04 2.38 -3.98
C GLN A 113 12.98 1.18 -4.90
N GLY A 114 14.06 1.02 -5.67
CA GLY A 114 14.39 -0.24 -6.30
C GLY A 114 14.48 -1.31 -5.24
N GLN A 115 13.83 -2.42 -5.52
CA GLN A 115 14.08 -3.70 -4.88
C GLN A 115 15.60 -3.89 -4.76
N GLY A 116 16.11 -3.92 -3.54
CA GLY A 116 17.54 -3.97 -3.26
C GLY A 116 18.18 -5.21 -3.86
N MET A 117 19.02 -5.01 -4.87
CA MET A 117 20.07 -5.94 -5.25
C MET A 117 21.37 -5.14 -5.31
N GLY A 118 22.31 -5.50 -4.42
CA GLY A 118 23.73 -5.24 -4.59
C GLY A 118 24.22 -3.83 -4.23
N ARG A 119 24.79 -3.71 -3.03
CA ARG A 119 25.85 -2.73 -2.77
C ARG A 119 27.04 -3.07 -3.70
N GLY A 120 27.26 -2.25 -4.72
CA GLY A 120 28.46 -2.27 -5.56
C GLY A 120 29.19 -0.95 -5.43
N GLN A 121 30.20 -0.95 -4.56
CA GLN A 121 31.24 0.07 -4.38
C GLN A 121 31.84 0.42 -5.77
N GLY A 122 31.83 1.67 -6.22
CA GLY A 122 32.94 2.60 -5.99
C GLY A 122 33.98 2.57 -7.12
N GLY A 123 34.14 3.69 -7.83
CA GLY A 123 35.18 3.95 -8.85
C GLY A 123 34.56 4.30 -10.21
N GLY A 124 34.54 5.54 -10.71
CA GLY A 124 35.51 6.61 -10.57
C GLY A 124 36.61 6.44 -11.62
N ARG A 125 36.41 7.09 -12.79
CA ARG A 125 37.40 7.77 -13.66
C ARG A 125 37.02 7.66 -15.15
N GLY A 126 37.18 8.78 -15.86
CA GLY A 126 37.65 8.77 -17.25
C GLY A 126 36.73 9.41 -18.27
N MET A 127 36.98 10.68 -18.58
CA MET A 127 36.64 11.28 -19.87
C MET A 127 37.26 10.49 -21.03
N SER A 128 36.68 10.57 -22.23
CA SER A 128 37.34 11.17 -23.40
C SER A 128 36.48 11.12 -24.66
N TYR A 129 36.56 12.25 -25.39
CA TYR A 129 36.08 12.65 -26.73
C TYR A 129 34.58 12.57 -27.03
#